data_AF-A0A1E7F944-F1
#
_entry.id   AF-A0A1E7F944-F1
#
_cell.length_a   1.000
_cell.length_b   1.000
_cell.length_c   1.000
_cell.angle_alpha   90.00
_cell.angle_beta   90.00
_cell.angle_gamma   90.00
#
_symmetry.space_group_name_H-M   'P 1'
#
loop_
_entity.id
_entity.type
_entity.pdbx_description
1 polymer ?
#
loop_
_entity_poly.entity_id
_entity_poly.type
_entity_poly.pdbx_seq_one_letter_code
_entity_poly.pdbx_strand_id
1 'polypeptide(L)'
;MRRANTNKNNSHNRNRNRKRRPPPFLPPSIVIGDDSIAGRTRRQKRTIASNWDLQTSIIIEIISWLDQDSLMTMNVVSKQLYDIITTNEPGNKNKIYPVFEVSGSSTLKFYQNLHNHFLNKETKNKLQRYQIMRFKDLSKFKSGSFELRRMEEIQMNGITSLYLSSSSSRDKTDGCLLRTLPNILPKLYEVDFSNIVLGHMVLDRFSNECPLLEKVTSNNHRNHYRVNGFGMHASKNLKEINMNNSRFIVYASDRRISDLNNHHEIFMFHRCCKALERVSIRNMNWSVNYGDHHTDLDQRLIFKQNVLIKFVRNAPSSLHWFRSDLTPDNMTMLRMERPGIELLN
;
A
#
# COMPACT_ATOMS: atom_id res chain seq x y z
N MET A 1 -31.17 -43.69 35.41
CA MET A 1 -31.57 -43.53 33.99
C MET A 1 -30.33 -43.13 33.19
N ARG A 2 -29.51 -44.06 32.69
CA ARG A 2 -29.58 -44.81 31.41
C ARG A 2 -29.46 -43.95 30.12
N ARG A 3 -28.24 -44.02 29.57
CA ARG A 3 -27.78 -44.10 28.16
C ARG A 3 -27.45 -42.83 27.35
N ALA A 4 -26.13 -42.74 27.12
CA ALA A 4 -25.37 -42.25 25.98
C ALA A 4 -26.05 -42.26 24.60
N ASN A 5 -25.64 -41.30 23.75
CA ASN A 5 -25.16 -41.64 22.41
C ASN A 5 -24.21 -40.58 21.83
N THR A 6 -22.96 -40.99 21.62
CA THR A 6 -21.90 -40.29 20.89
C THR A 6 -21.93 -40.73 19.43
N ASN A 7 -22.23 -39.83 18.49
CA ASN A 7 -22.05 -40.11 17.06
C ASN A 7 -20.70 -39.58 16.56
N LYS A 8 -19.72 -40.49 16.50
CA LYS A 8 -18.46 -40.34 15.76
C LYS A 8 -18.73 -40.62 14.28
N ASN A 9 -18.79 -39.58 13.45
CA ASN A 9 -18.72 -39.75 12.00
C ASN A 9 -17.25 -39.84 11.57
N ASN A 10 -16.75 -41.08 11.45
CA ASN A 10 -15.49 -41.40 10.78
C ASN A 10 -15.68 -41.26 9.26
N SER A 11 -15.30 -40.12 8.69
CA SER A 11 -15.14 -40.01 7.24
C SER A 11 -13.81 -40.66 6.82
N HIS A 12 -13.87 -41.91 6.36
CA HIS A 12 -12.76 -42.57 5.70
C HIS A 12 -12.43 -41.87 4.38
N ASN A 13 -11.41 -41.03 4.41
CA ASN A 13 -10.84 -40.41 3.23
C ASN A 13 -9.99 -41.45 2.49
N ARG A 14 -10.58 -42.10 1.48
CA ARG A 14 -9.88 -43.03 0.57
C ARG A 14 -8.91 -42.24 -0.32
N ASN A 15 -7.64 -42.23 0.06
CA ASN A 15 -6.52 -41.82 -0.78
C ASN A 15 -6.44 -42.70 -2.03
N ARG A 16 -7.08 -42.27 -3.13
CA ARG A 16 -6.86 -42.84 -4.46
C ARG A 16 -5.59 -42.23 -5.05
N ASN A 17 -4.47 -42.92 -4.87
CA ASN A 17 -3.26 -42.72 -5.65
C ASN A 17 -3.56 -43.00 -7.14
N ARG A 18 -3.97 -41.97 -7.87
CA ARG A 18 -4.03 -42.01 -9.34
C ARG A 18 -2.61 -41.90 -9.87
N LYS A 19 -1.99 -43.05 -10.17
CA LYS A 19 -0.79 -43.13 -11.02
C LYS A 19 -1.10 -42.42 -12.34
N ARG A 20 -0.36 -41.35 -12.66
CA ARG A 20 -0.40 -40.69 -13.98
C ARG A 20 0.01 -41.72 -15.04
N ARG A 21 -0.80 -41.86 -16.09
CA ARG A 21 -0.39 -42.61 -17.30
C ARG A 21 0.78 -41.86 -17.95
N PRO A 22 1.80 -42.57 -18.47
CA PRO A 22 2.83 -41.94 -19.28
C PRO A 22 2.20 -41.38 -20.57
N PRO A 23 2.76 -40.30 -21.14
CA PRO A 23 2.29 -39.74 -22.39
C PRO A 23 2.44 -40.77 -23.53
N PRO A 24 1.54 -40.76 -24.52
CA PRO A 24 1.64 -41.64 -25.68
C PRO A 24 2.92 -41.34 -26.46
N PHE A 25 3.63 -42.43 -26.83
CA PHE A 25 4.74 -42.39 -27.76
C PHE A 25 4.27 -41.82 -29.09
N LEU A 26 4.95 -40.78 -29.57
CA LEU A 26 4.84 -40.30 -30.94
C LEU A 26 5.45 -41.34 -31.88
N PRO A 27 4.89 -41.51 -33.10
CA PRO A 27 5.42 -42.44 -34.08
C PRO A 27 6.80 -41.98 -34.60
N PRO A 28 7.67 -42.93 -34.99
CA PRO A 28 8.98 -42.60 -35.56
C PRO A 28 8.81 -41.96 -36.94
N SER A 29 9.25 -40.71 -37.06
CA SER A 29 9.46 -40.07 -38.35
C SER A 29 10.62 -40.75 -39.08
N ILE A 30 10.30 -41.25 -40.26
CA ILE A 30 11.19 -41.93 -41.22
C ILE A 30 12.38 -41.03 -41.56
N VAL A 31 13.56 -41.61 -41.37
CA VAL A 31 14.85 -41.10 -41.84
C VAL A 31 14.98 -41.45 -43.32
N ILE A 32 15.15 -40.45 -44.18
CA ILE A 32 15.82 -40.58 -45.47
C ILE A 32 17.00 -39.63 -45.43
N GLY A 33 18.18 -40.19 -45.72
CA GLY A 33 19.46 -39.70 -45.30
C GLY A 33 19.96 -38.43 -45.98
N ASP A 34 20.95 -37.85 -45.32
CA ASP A 34 22.17 -37.45 -46.01
C ASP A 34 23.32 -37.46 -44.98
N ASP A 35 24.32 -38.29 -45.26
CA ASP A 35 25.60 -38.32 -44.60
C ASP A 35 26.33 -36.99 -44.86
N SER A 36 26.17 -36.02 -43.96
CA SER A 36 27.07 -34.86 -43.95
C SER A 36 27.29 -34.27 -42.56
N ILE A 37 28.53 -34.47 -42.10
CA ILE A 37 29.28 -33.51 -41.29
C ILE A 37 28.74 -33.31 -39.86
N ALA A 38 29.20 -34.18 -38.95
CA ALA A 38 29.34 -33.86 -37.53
C ALA A 38 30.43 -32.77 -37.36
N GLY A 39 30.11 -31.54 -37.76
CA GLY A 39 30.91 -30.35 -37.50
C GLY A 39 30.86 -30.06 -36.01
N ARG A 40 31.97 -30.34 -35.31
CA ARG A 40 32.27 -29.80 -33.99
C ARG A 40 31.98 -28.29 -33.99
N THR A 41 30.83 -27.87 -33.47
CA THR A 41 30.60 -26.47 -33.08
C THR A 41 31.47 -26.18 -31.87
N ARG A 42 32.75 -25.93 -32.17
CA ARG A 42 33.74 -25.36 -31.26
C ARG A 42 33.07 -24.14 -30.63
N ARG A 43 32.78 -24.22 -29.32
CA ARG A 43 32.22 -23.17 -28.47
C ARG A 43 32.84 -21.83 -28.82
N GLN A 44 32.25 -21.07 -29.75
CA GLN A 44 32.46 -19.65 -29.83
C GLN A 44 31.82 -19.12 -28.55
N LYS A 45 32.63 -18.92 -27.51
CA LYS A 45 32.27 -18.03 -26.40
C LYS A 45 32.00 -16.70 -27.07
N ARG A 46 30.73 -16.41 -27.37
CA ARG A 46 30.30 -15.04 -27.65
C ARG A 46 30.67 -14.27 -26.39
N THR A 47 31.73 -13.48 -26.49
CA THR A 47 32.07 -12.49 -25.48
C THR A 47 30.95 -11.47 -25.54
N ILE A 48 29.88 -11.71 -24.78
CA ILE A 48 28.87 -10.69 -24.52
C ILE A 48 29.65 -9.56 -23.88
N ALA A 49 29.62 -8.38 -24.50
CA ALA A 49 30.30 -7.20 -23.98
C ALA A 49 29.83 -7.00 -22.52
N SER A 50 30.71 -7.30 -21.57
CA SER A 50 30.37 -7.28 -20.14
C SER A 50 30.31 -5.87 -19.59
N ASN A 51 30.91 -4.92 -20.32
CA ASN A 51 31.13 -3.55 -19.91
C ASN A 51 30.53 -2.61 -20.94
N TRP A 52 29.89 -1.56 -20.44
CA TRP A 52 29.41 -0.45 -21.23
C TRP A 52 30.56 0.52 -21.44
N ASP A 53 30.85 0.86 -22.69
CA ASP A 53 31.86 1.87 -23.06
C ASP A 53 31.29 3.30 -22.93
N LEU A 54 30.55 3.54 -21.84
CA LEU A 54 29.99 4.85 -21.49
C LEU A 54 30.60 5.32 -20.18
N GLN A 55 30.71 6.64 -20.01
CA GLN A 55 31.10 7.22 -18.73
C GLN A 55 30.09 6.87 -17.64
N THR A 56 30.57 6.60 -16.42
CA THR A 56 29.73 6.21 -15.28
C THR A 56 28.62 7.22 -15.00
N SER A 57 28.87 8.52 -15.17
CA SER A 57 27.86 9.58 -15.01
C SER A 57 26.68 9.42 -15.96
N ILE A 58 26.94 9.11 -17.23
CA ILE A 58 25.92 8.88 -18.26
C ILE A 58 25.13 7.60 -17.93
N ILE A 59 25.82 6.55 -17.49
CA ILE A 59 25.17 5.31 -17.06
C ILE A 59 24.24 5.57 -15.87
N ILE A 60 24.69 6.30 -14.85
CA ILE A 60 23.87 6.68 -13.69
C ILE A 60 22.64 7.48 -14.13
N GLU A 61 22.79 8.42 -15.05
CA GLU A 61 21.67 9.19 -15.59
C GLU A 61 20.66 8.27 -16.29
N ILE A 62 21.10 7.37 -17.17
CA ILE A 62 20.22 6.40 -17.85
C ILE A 62 19.47 5.53 -16.83
N ILE A 63 20.19 4.95 -15.86
CA ILE A 63 19.63 4.11 -14.79
C ILE A 63 18.63 4.89 -13.93
N SER A 64 18.83 6.21 -13.77
CA SER A 64 17.92 7.06 -12.99
C SER A 64 16.51 7.18 -13.58
N TRP A 65 16.33 6.83 -14.86
CA TRP A 65 15.02 6.80 -15.53
C TRP A 65 14.32 5.43 -15.47
N LEU A 66 15.00 4.39 -14.97
CA LEU A 66 14.46 3.03 -14.93
C LEU A 66 13.60 2.80 -13.69
N ASP A 67 12.56 1.98 -13.85
CA ASP A 67 11.75 1.49 -12.72
C ASP A 67 12.46 0.36 -11.95
N GLN A 68 11.91 -0.02 -10.79
CA GLN A 68 12.51 -1.02 -9.91
C GLN A 68 12.66 -2.41 -10.57
N ASP A 69 11.72 -2.81 -11.43
CA ASP A 69 11.74 -4.11 -12.09
C ASP A 69 12.83 -4.15 -13.18
N SER A 70 12.98 -3.05 -13.91
CA SER A 70 14.04 -2.83 -14.89
C SER A 70 15.41 -2.78 -14.21
N LEU A 71 15.53 -2.07 -13.08
CA LEU A 71 16.75 -2.04 -12.27
C LEU A 71 17.15 -3.43 -11.77
N MET A 72 16.20 -4.19 -11.23
CA MET A 72 16.43 -5.58 -10.80
C MET A 72 16.89 -6.47 -11.96
N THR A 73 16.29 -6.32 -13.13
CA THR A 73 16.70 -7.09 -14.31
C THR A 73 18.10 -6.70 -14.78
N MET A 74 18.40 -5.40 -14.88
CA MET A 74 19.72 -4.90 -15.27
C MET A 74 20.83 -5.34 -14.32
N ASN A 75 20.54 -5.39 -13.02
CA ASN A 75 21.44 -5.83 -11.97
C ASN A 75 21.94 -7.28 -12.16
N VAL A 76 21.18 -8.12 -12.86
CA VAL A 76 21.56 -9.51 -13.15
C VAL A 76 22.35 -9.64 -14.46
N VAL A 77 22.23 -8.69 -15.37
CA VAL A 77 22.79 -8.76 -16.73
C VAL A 77 24.23 -8.27 -16.80
N SER A 78 24.63 -7.28 -15.99
CA SER A 78 25.99 -6.73 -16.00
C SER A 78 26.52 -6.51 -14.59
N LYS A 79 27.76 -6.98 -14.35
CA LYS A 79 28.48 -6.73 -13.10
C LYS A 79 28.76 -5.23 -12.88
N GLN A 80 29.08 -4.49 -13.95
CA GLN A 80 29.31 -3.04 -13.86
C GLN A 80 28.04 -2.32 -13.38
N LEU A 81 26.88 -2.70 -13.91
CA LEU A 81 25.60 -2.14 -13.46
C LEU A 81 25.27 -2.58 -12.04
N TYR A 82 25.57 -3.84 -11.68
CA TYR A 82 25.43 -4.31 -10.32
C TYR A 82 26.23 -3.46 -9.34
N ASP A 83 27.50 -3.22 -9.64
CA ASP A 83 28.37 -2.40 -8.82
C ASP A 83 27.78 -0.99 -8.72
N ILE A 84 27.48 -0.30 -9.83
CA ILE A 84 26.90 1.07 -9.82
C ILE A 84 25.57 1.17 -9.04
N ILE A 85 24.71 0.16 -9.13
CA ILE A 85 23.39 0.17 -8.47
C ILE A 85 23.51 -0.14 -6.97
N THR A 86 24.49 -0.96 -6.57
CA THR A 86 24.62 -1.46 -5.19
C THR A 86 25.67 -0.75 -4.36
N THR A 87 26.77 -0.28 -4.97
CA THR A 87 27.69 0.66 -4.34
C THR A 87 27.01 2.02 -4.32
N ASN A 88 27.02 2.71 -3.19
CA ASN A 88 26.37 4.02 -3.04
C ASN A 88 27.14 5.10 -3.82
N GLU A 89 27.27 4.95 -5.14
CA GLU A 89 27.98 5.87 -6.01
C GLU A 89 27.38 7.27 -5.87
N PRO A 90 28.21 8.31 -5.66
CA PRO A 90 27.75 9.68 -5.60
C PRO A 90 26.94 10.04 -6.85
N GLY A 91 25.72 10.54 -6.65
CA GLY A 91 24.81 10.91 -7.74
C GLY A 91 23.80 9.83 -8.15
N ASN A 92 23.98 8.57 -7.74
CA ASN A 92 22.98 7.55 -7.99
C ASN A 92 21.78 7.70 -7.04
N LYS A 93 20.72 8.35 -7.54
CA LYS A 93 19.44 8.51 -6.83
C LYS A 93 18.57 7.25 -6.90
N ASN A 94 18.79 6.38 -7.89
CA ASN A 94 18.01 5.16 -8.09
C ASN A 94 18.66 3.98 -7.39
N LYS A 95 18.14 3.68 -6.21
CA LYS A 95 18.52 2.49 -5.45
C LYS A 95 17.47 1.40 -5.65
N ILE A 96 17.92 0.15 -5.73
CA ILE A 96 17.01 -0.99 -5.63
C ILE A 96 16.52 -1.05 -4.19
N TYR A 97 15.21 -0.93 -4.01
CA TYR A 97 14.57 -1.07 -2.73
C TYR A 97 14.13 -2.53 -2.56
N PRO A 98 14.73 -3.29 -1.64
CA PRO A 98 14.29 -4.65 -1.38
C PRO A 98 12.83 -4.65 -0.88
N VAL A 99 11.99 -5.39 -1.61
CA VAL A 99 10.56 -5.56 -1.31
C VAL A 99 10.33 -6.90 -0.62
N PHE A 100 9.74 -6.86 0.57
CA PHE A 100 9.24 -8.03 1.27
C PHE A 100 7.81 -8.31 0.81
N GLU A 101 7.68 -9.17 -0.20
CA GLU A 101 6.38 -9.57 -0.73
C GLU A 101 5.74 -10.66 0.15
N VAL A 102 4.57 -10.34 0.68
CA VAL A 102 3.76 -11.25 1.48
C VAL A 102 2.62 -11.79 0.61
N SER A 103 2.60 -13.10 0.44
CA SER A 103 1.53 -13.84 -0.22
C SER A 103 1.07 -15.00 0.67
N GLY A 104 -0.21 -15.35 0.58
CA GLY A 104 -0.77 -16.43 1.39
C GLY A 104 -2.27 -16.28 1.60
N SER A 105 -2.81 -17.12 2.48
CA SER A 105 -4.24 -17.15 2.80
C SER A 105 -4.54 -17.22 4.30
N SER A 106 -3.52 -17.13 5.15
CA SER A 106 -3.66 -17.30 6.59
C SER A 106 -2.77 -16.31 7.34
N THR A 107 -3.42 -15.40 8.06
CA THR A 107 -2.78 -14.45 8.98
C THR A 107 -1.97 -15.17 10.05
N LEU A 108 -2.51 -16.27 10.58
CA LEU A 108 -1.81 -17.13 11.55
C LEU A 108 -0.49 -17.67 11.00
N LYS A 109 -0.50 -18.28 9.81
CA LYS A 109 0.72 -18.84 9.20
C LYS A 109 1.75 -17.76 8.91
N PHE A 110 1.31 -16.59 8.45
CA PHE A 110 2.20 -15.44 8.25
C PHE A 110 2.93 -15.08 9.55
N TYR A 111 2.20 -14.95 10.66
CA TYR A 111 2.80 -14.62 11.95
C TYR A 111 3.69 -15.72 12.52
N GLN A 112 3.32 -16.99 12.37
CA GLN A 112 4.17 -18.11 12.78
C GLN A 112 5.49 -18.10 12.02
N ASN A 113 5.45 -17.89 10.70
CA ASN A 113 6.65 -17.80 9.88
C ASN A 113 7.51 -16.60 10.27
N LEU A 114 6.89 -15.43 10.47
CA LEU A 114 7.60 -14.23 10.87
C LEU A 114 8.28 -14.41 12.24
N HIS A 115 7.57 -14.96 13.21
CA HIS A 115 8.11 -15.31 14.52
C HIS A 115 9.31 -16.26 14.40
N ASN A 116 9.19 -17.34 13.62
CA ASN A 116 10.29 -18.29 13.41
C ASN A 116 11.52 -17.64 12.77
N HIS A 117 11.33 -16.71 11.83
CA HIS A 117 12.43 -15.95 11.26
C HIS A 117 13.08 -14.98 12.27
N PHE A 118 12.33 -14.49 13.24
CA PHE A 118 12.86 -13.62 14.29
C PHE A 118 13.60 -14.38 15.40
N LEU A 119 13.30 -15.68 15.59
CA LEU A 119 14.09 -16.57 16.46
C LEU A 119 15.49 -16.84 15.89
N ASN A 120 15.65 -16.81 14.56
CA ASN A 120 16.96 -16.98 13.92
C ASN A 120 17.61 -15.62 13.62
N LYS A 121 18.78 -15.36 14.23
CA LYS A 121 19.51 -14.09 14.11
C LYS A 121 19.84 -13.69 12.67
N GLU A 122 20.21 -14.64 11.82
CA GLU A 122 20.58 -14.37 10.43
C GLU A 122 19.36 -13.93 9.62
N THR A 123 18.25 -14.67 9.72
CA THR A 123 17.01 -14.31 9.00
C THR A 123 16.38 -13.04 9.55
N LYS A 124 16.44 -12.82 10.88
CA LYS A 124 16.04 -11.55 11.50
C LYS A 124 16.80 -10.38 10.88
N ASN A 125 18.13 -10.48 10.79
CA ASN A 125 18.97 -9.44 10.19
C ASN A 125 18.67 -9.22 8.71
N LYS A 126 18.38 -10.29 7.95
CA LYS A 126 17.93 -10.18 6.55
C LYS A 126 16.59 -9.44 6.45
N LEU A 127 15.64 -9.72 7.33
CA LEU A 127 14.34 -9.06 7.35
C LEU A 127 14.42 -7.55 7.62
N GLN A 128 15.42 -7.08 8.36
CA GLN A 128 15.65 -5.65 8.59
C GLN A 128 16.19 -4.89 7.37
N ARG A 129 16.60 -5.59 6.30
CA ARG A 129 17.13 -4.94 5.09
C ARG A 129 16.01 -4.48 4.14
N TYR A 130 14.84 -5.08 4.25
CA TYR A 130 13.69 -4.71 3.43
C TYR A 130 13.18 -3.33 3.85
N GLN A 131 12.88 -2.49 2.86
CA GLN A 131 12.31 -1.16 3.08
C GLN A 131 10.82 -1.09 2.76
N ILE A 132 10.36 -1.98 1.89
CA ILE A 132 8.99 -2.02 1.43
C ILE A 132 8.38 -3.35 1.83
N MET A 133 7.19 -3.34 2.43
CA MET A 133 6.36 -4.52 2.60
C MET A 133 5.16 -4.42 1.66
N ARG A 134 4.90 -5.46 0.89
CA ARG A 134 3.79 -5.50 -0.07
C ARG A 134 2.96 -6.75 0.13
N PHE A 135 1.67 -6.58 0.41
CA PHE A 135 0.73 -7.70 0.45
C PHE A 135 0.08 -7.90 -0.92
N LYS A 136 0.20 -9.12 -1.45
CA LYS A 136 -0.52 -9.58 -2.64
C LYS A 136 -1.80 -10.29 -2.20
N ASP A 137 -2.92 -9.92 -2.81
CA ASP A 137 -4.24 -10.51 -2.57
C ASP A 137 -4.62 -10.56 -1.09
N LEU A 138 -4.62 -9.40 -0.44
CA LEU A 138 -4.93 -9.29 0.99
C LEU A 138 -6.28 -9.92 1.38
N SER A 139 -7.25 -9.97 0.44
CA SER A 139 -8.54 -10.62 0.62
C SER A 139 -8.48 -12.13 0.91
N LYS A 140 -7.38 -12.80 0.53
CA LYS A 140 -7.21 -14.24 0.78
C LYS A 140 -6.89 -14.55 2.25
N PHE A 141 -6.45 -13.56 3.02
CA PHE A 141 -6.09 -13.74 4.43
C PHE A 141 -7.34 -13.92 5.28
N LYS A 142 -7.53 -15.13 5.80
CA LYS A 142 -8.65 -15.45 6.70
C LYS A 142 -8.33 -15.05 8.13
N SER A 143 -9.33 -14.45 8.79
CA SER A 143 -9.30 -14.13 10.22
C SER A 143 -9.11 -15.41 11.05
N GLY A 144 -7.99 -15.46 11.78
CA GLY A 144 -7.77 -16.40 12.86
C GLY A 144 -7.79 -15.68 14.19
N SER A 145 -8.31 -16.31 15.25
CA SER A 145 -8.08 -15.86 16.62
C SER A 145 -6.60 -16.06 16.94
N PHE A 146 -5.80 -15.00 16.87
CA PHE A 146 -4.38 -15.04 17.21
C PHE A 146 -4.10 -14.20 18.45
N GLU A 147 -3.23 -14.71 19.32
CA GLU A 147 -2.78 -13.99 20.51
C GLU A 147 -1.86 -12.83 20.09
N LEU A 148 -2.40 -11.61 20.11
CA LEU A 148 -1.67 -10.37 19.80
C LEU A 148 -0.38 -10.21 20.60
N ARG A 149 -0.36 -10.67 21.86
CA ARG A 149 0.77 -10.45 22.80
C ARG A 149 2.11 -10.96 22.27
N ARG A 150 2.12 -12.04 21.47
CA ARG A 150 3.38 -12.62 20.94
C ARG A 150 4.01 -11.80 19.82
N MET A 151 3.31 -10.81 19.27
CA MET A 151 3.80 -10.03 18.13
C MET A 151 4.59 -8.79 18.55
N GLU A 152 4.54 -8.39 19.83
CA GLU A 152 5.25 -7.21 20.34
C GLU A 152 6.77 -7.34 20.26
N GLU A 153 7.29 -8.58 20.28
CA GLU A 153 8.72 -8.88 20.15
C GLU A 153 9.25 -8.78 18.71
N ILE A 154 8.34 -8.72 17.73
CA ILE A 154 8.67 -8.71 16.31
C ILE A 154 8.60 -7.27 15.81
N GLN A 155 9.76 -6.67 15.54
CA GLN A 155 9.84 -5.34 14.94
C GLN A 155 10.69 -5.38 13.67
N MET A 156 10.10 -5.02 12.54
CA MET A 156 10.76 -4.87 11.25
C MET A 156 11.04 -3.39 10.99
N ASN A 157 12.01 -2.85 11.74
CA ASN A 157 12.42 -1.44 11.70
C ASN A 157 12.97 -0.97 10.34
N GLY A 158 13.38 -1.90 9.48
CA GLY A 158 13.78 -1.58 8.11
C GLY A 158 12.64 -1.13 7.22
N ILE A 159 11.41 -1.58 7.47
CA ILE A 159 10.25 -1.32 6.61
C ILE A 159 9.71 0.08 6.87
N THR A 160 9.76 0.92 5.84
CA THR A 160 9.31 2.32 5.85
C THR A 160 8.06 2.54 5.02
N SER A 161 7.75 1.64 4.08
CA SER A 161 6.55 1.73 3.23
C SER A 161 5.75 0.43 3.25
N LEU A 162 4.44 0.55 3.42
CA LEU A 162 3.50 -0.57 3.42
C LEU A 162 2.45 -0.40 2.31
N TYR A 163 2.44 -1.34 1.36
CA TYR A 163 1.44 -1.39 0.29
C TYR A 163 0.51 -2.58 0.47
N LEU A 164 -0.76 -2.30 0.69
CA LEU A 164 -1.79 -3.30 0.85
C LEU A 164 -2.63 -3.31 -0.42
N SER A 165 -2.46 -4.34 -1.23
CA SER A 165 -3.25 -4.48 -2.47
C SER A 165 -4.36 -5.51 -2.28
N SER A 166 -5.57 -5.16 -2.71
CA SER A 166 -6.66 -6.11 -2.89
C SER A 166 -7.08 -6.11 -4.35
N SER A 167 -7.15 -7.30 -4.95
CA SER A 167 -7.68 -7.50 -6.29
C SER A 167 -9.21 -7.36 -6.34
N SER A 168 -9.89 -7.41 -5.18
CA SER A 168 -11.33 -7.29 -5.05
C SER A 168 -11.70 -6.27 -3.98
N SER A 169 -12.49 -5.25 -4.35
CA SER A 169 -13.01 -4.25 -3.41
C SER A 169 -14.17 -4.78 -2.54
N ARG A 170 -14.61 -6.03 -2.73
CA ARG A 170 -15.78 -6.61 -2.05
C ARG A 170 -15.41 -7.48 -0.86
N ASP A 171 -14.17 -7.93 -0.79
CA ASP A 171 -13.76 -8.87 0.23
C ASP A 171 -13.46 -8.13 1.54
N LYS A 172 -14.08 -8.60 2.62
CA LYS A 172 -13.77 -8.08 3.95
C LYS A 172 -12.36 -8.54 4.31
N THR A 173 -11.45 -7.59 4.39
CA THR A 173 -10.09 -7.85 4.87
C THR A 173 -10.10 -8.27 6.34
N ASP A 174 -9.20 -9.18 6.69
CA ASP A 174 -8.96 -9.56 8.07
C ASP A 174 -8.53 -8.35 8.92
N GLY A 175 -9.44 -7.92 9.80
CA GLY A 175 -9.18 -6.84 10.74
C GLY A 175 -8.05 -7.17 11.72
N CYS A 176 -7.74 -8.43 11.99
CA CYS A 176 -6.65 -8.83 12.88
C CYS A 176 -5.29 -8.45 12.29
N LEU A 177 -5.05 -8.76 11.01
CA LEU A 177 -3.79 -8.43 10.33
C LEU A 177 -3.48 -6.93 10.41
N LEU A 178 -4.46 -6.11 10.02
CA LEU A 178 -4.33 -4.65 10.02
C LEU A 178 -4.20 -4.03 11.41
N ARG A 179 -4.67 -4.73 12.44
CA ARG A 179 -4.54 -4.30 13.84
C ARG A 179 -3.14 -4.55 14.41
N THR A 180 -2.41 -5.52 13.90
CA THR A 180 -1.08 -5.91 14.43
C THR A 180 0.08 -5.33 13.62
N LEU A 181 -0.12 -5.08 12.31
CA LEU A 181 0.93 -4.54 11.45
C LEU A 181 1.59 -3.26 11.97
N PRO A 182 0.86 -2.27 12.54
CA PRO A 182 1.49 -1.06 13.06
C PRO A 182 2.54 -1.35 14.14
N ASN A 183 2.30 -2.34 15.00
CA ASN A 183 3.23 -2.74 16.07
C ASN A 183 4.50 -3.42 15.51
N ILE A 184 4.34 -4.14 14.40
CA ILE A 184 5.45 -4.83 13.72
C ILE A 184 6.29 -3.83 12.91
N LEU A 185 5.68 -2.74 12.45
CA LEU A 185 6.26 -1.76 11.53
C LEU A 185 6.29 -0.36 12.16
N PRO A 186 6.99 -0.15 13.29
CA PRO A 186 6.91 1.11 14.04
C PRO A 186 7.55 2.30 13.31
N LYS A 187 8.37 2.06 12.28
CA LYS A 187 9.07 3.09 11.49
C LYS A 187 8.45 3.36 10.12
N LEU A 188 7.14 3.10 9.96
CA LEU A 188 6.44 3.43 8.73
C LEU A 188 6.36 4.94 8.51
N TYR A 189 6.68 5.34 7.27
CA TYR A 189 6.52 6.69 6.72
C TYR A 189 5.36 6.74 5.74
N GLU A 190 5.14 5.67 4.98
CA GLU A 190 4.09 5.59 3.96
C GLU A 190 3.22 4.35 4.15
N VAL A 191 1.92 4.55 4.00
CA VAL A 191 0.96 3.45 3.91
C VAL A 191 -0.05 3.66 2.80
N ASP A 192 -0.32 2.60 2.03
CA ASP A 192 -1.35 2.58 0.99
C ASP A 192 -2.38 1.48 1.28
N PHE A 193 -3.63 1.92 1.41
CA PHE A 193 -4.83 1.12 1.66
C PHE A 193 -5.81 1.14 0.48
N SER A 194 -5.37 1.55 -0.71
CA SER A 194 -6.25 1.70 -1.86
C SER A 194 -6.98 0.39 -2.19
N ASN A 195 -8.28 0.51 -2.50
CA ASN A 195 -9.18 -0.61 -2.82
C ASN A 195 -9.43 -1.60 -1.68
N ILE A 196 -9.08 -1.27 -0.44
CA ILE A 196 -9.36 -2.10 0.74
C ILE A 196 -10.60 -1.60 1.47
N VAL A 197 -11.30 -2.52 2.15
CA VAL A 197 -12.42 -2.20 3.04
C VAL A 197 -11.90 -2.18 4.48
N LEU A 198 -11.47 -1.00 4.97
CA LEU A 198 -10.91 -0.85 6.32
C LEU A 198 -11.97 -0.47 7.36
N GLY A 199 -11.89 -1.07 8.55
CA GLY A 199 -12.56 -0.51 9.72
C GLY A 199 -12.05 0.91 10.01
N HIS A 200 -12.94 1.78 10.52
CA HIS A 200 -12.62 3.17 10.84
C HIS A 200 -11.48 3.32 11.88
N MET A 201 -11.19 2.28 12.66
CA MET A 201 -10.11 2.26 13.66
C MET A 201 -8.74 1.88 13.11
N VAL A 202 -8.62 1.45 11.85
CA VAL A 202 -7.31 1.00 11.32
C VAL A 202 -6.33 2.15 11.23
N LEU A 203 -6.73 3.27 10.60
CA LEU A 203 -5.88 4.46 10.51
C LEU A 203 -5.49 4.98 11.90
N ASP A 204 -6.43 4.95 12.85
CA ASP A 204 -6.16 5.42 14.22
C ASP A 204 -5.02 4.62 14.84
N ARG A 205 -4.99 3.30 14.65
CA ARG A 205 -3.90 2.48 15.15
C ARG A 205 -2.57 2.76 14.44
N PHE A 206 -2.56 2.84 13.11
CA PHE A 206 -1.34 3.24 12.38
C PHE A 206 -0.82 4.60 12.85
N SER A 207 -1.74 5.54 13.07
CA SER A 207 -1.40 6.88 13.53
C SER A 207 -0.80 6.91 14.94
N ASN A 208 -1.20 5.99 15.82
CA ASN A 208 -0.69 5.93 17.20
C ASN A 208 0.64 5.16 17.29
N GLU A 209 0.77 4.07 16.54
CA GLU A 209 1.90 3.14 16.64
C GLU A 209 3.04 3.45 15.66
N CYS A 210 2.77 4.26 14.62
CA CYS A 210 3.76 4.69 13.63
C CYS A 210 3.96 6.22 13.70
N PRO A 211 4.71 6.73 14.69
CA PRO A 211 4.87 8.19 14.90
C PRO A 211 5.59 8.91 13.75
N LEU A 212 6.26 8.17 12.86
CA LEU A 212 6.96 8.69 11.68
C LEU A 212 6.10 8.73 10.43
N LEU A 213 4.79 8.42 10.53
CA LEU A 213 3.91 8.36 9.37
C LEU A 213 3.76 9.75 8.72
N GLU A 214 4.20 9.86 7.46
CA GLU A 214 4.18 11.08 6.66
C GLU A 214 3.16 11.04 5.52
N LYS A 215 2.80 9.85 5.03
CA LYS A 215 1.90 9.69 3.88
C LYS A 215 0.88 8.59 4.07
N VAL A 216 -0.39 8.93 3.82
CA VAL A 216 -1.51 8.00 3.81
C VAL A 216 -2.21 8.05 2.45
N THR A 217 -2.27 6.90 1.78
CA THR A 217 -3.06 6.71 0.58
C THR A 217 -4.19 5.72 0.84
N SER A 218 -5.41 6.05 0.43
CA SER A 218 -6.57 5.18 0.52
C SER A 218 -7.63 5.57 -0.49
N ASN A 219 -7.35 5.23 -1.75
CA ASN A 219 -8.25 5.52 -2.85
C ASN A 219 -9.35 4.45 -2.96
N ASN A 220 -10.51 4.86 -3.49
CA ASN A 220 -11.67 3.99 -3.74
C ASN A 220 -12.20 3.30 -2.47
N HIS A 221 -12.05 3.96 -1.31
CA HIS A 221 -12.40 3.37 -0.04
C HIS A 221 -13.90 3.51 0.25
N ARG A 222 -14.57 2.38 0.48
CA ARG A 222 -16.03 2.33 0.67
C ARG A 222 -16.49 2.65 2.08
N ASN A 223 -15.64 2.49 3.09
CA ASN A 223 -16.01 2.84 4.46
C ASN A 223 -15.73 4.31 4.72
N HIS A 224 -16.42 4.83 5.74
CA HIS A 224 -16.42 6.25 6.02
C HIS A 224 -15.21 6.70 6.84
N TYR A 225 -14.44 7.64 6.30
CA TYR A 225 -13.45 8.41 7.05
C TYR A 225 -14.14 9.55 7.80
N ARG A 226 -13.73 9.79 9.05
CA ARG A 226 -14.19 10.97 9.77
C ARG A 226 -13.58 12.20 9.11
N VAL A 227 -14.44 13.12 8.65
CA VAL A 227 -14.00 14.33 7.91
C VAL A 227 -13.01 15.20 8.70
N ASN A 228 -13.13 15.22 10.04
CA ASN A 228 -12.24 16.00 10.90
C ASN A 228 -10.81 15.42 11.04
N GLY A 229 -10.53 14.26 10.43
CA GLY A 229 -9.21 13.62 10.50
C GLY A 229 -8.93 12.88 11.80
N PHE A 230 -9.96 12.56 12.61
CA PHE A 230 -9.78 11.88 13.90
C PHE A 230 -8.95 10.60 13.81
N GLY A 231 -9.13 9.79 12.76
CA GLY A 231 -8.35 8.55 12.59
C GLY A 231 -6.86 8.77 12.30
N MET A 232 -6.38 10.01 12.14
CA MET A 232 -4.98 10.32 11.85
C MET A 232 -4.40 11.34 12.84
N HIS A 233 -5.10 11.61 13.94
CA HIS A 233 -4.78 12.73 14.84
C HIS A 233 -3.43 12.59 15.58
N ALA A 234 -2.96 11.36 15.77
CA ALA A 234 -1.67 11.10 16.43
C ALA A 234 -0.46 11.25 15.47
N SER A 235 -0.68 11.29 14.15
CA SER A 235 0.35 11.42 13.13
C SER A 235 0.77 12.88 12.98
N LYS A 236 1.65 13.34 13.87
CA LYS A 236 2.10 14.75 13.88
C LYS A 236 2.92 15.14 12.64
N ASN A 237 3.50 14.16 11.96
CA ASN A 237 4.36 14.33 10.78
C ASN A 237 3.63 14.09 9.46
N LEU A 238 2.30 13.97 9.46
CA LEU A 238 1.52 13.67 8.26
C LEU A 238 1.59 14.85 7.27
N LYS A 239 2.27 14.62 6.15
CA LYS A 239 2.52 15.58 5.05
C LYS A 239 1.61 15.35 3.86
N GLU A 240 1.23 14.11 3.57
CA GLU A 240 0.45 13.78 2.39
C GLU A 240 -0.76 12.89 2.69
N ILE A 241 -1.93 13.31 2.18
CA ILE A 241 -3.17 12.52 2.22
C ILE A 241 -3.71 12.36 0.80
N ASN A 242 -3.92 11.12 0.37
CA ASN A 242 -4.54 10.79 -0.89
C ASN A 242 -5.75 9.86 -0.67
N MET A 243 -6.97 10.39 -0.79
CA MET A 243 -8.22 9.67 -0.54
C MET A 243 -9.25 9.95 -1.63
N ASN A 244 -8.83 9.82 -2.90
CA ASN A 244 -9.73 9.98 -4.04
C ASN A 244 -10.78 8.87 -4.11
N ASN A 245 -11.98 9.20 -4.57
CA ASN A 245 -13.14 8.31 -4.68
C ASN A 245 -13.49 7.62 -3.34
N SER A 246 -13.16 8.24 -2.21
CA SER A 246 -13.40 7.68 -0.88
C SER A 246 -14.61 8.30 -0.20
N ARG A 247 -15.16 7.58 0.78
CA ARG A 247 -16.32 8.03 1.55
C ARG A 247 -15.90 8.76 2.83
N PHE A 248 -16.55 9.88 3.11
CA PHE A 248 -16.40 10.63 4.34
C PHE A 248 -17.71 10.61 5.14
N ILE A 249 -17.63 10.59 6.46
CA ILE A 249 -18.76 10.77 7.37
C ILE A 249 -18.61 12.08 8.13
N VAL A 250 -19.72 12.81 8.20
CA VAL A 250 -19.87 14.01 9.03
C VAL A 250 -20.84 13.67 10.16
N TYR A 251 -20.37 13.77 11.40
CA TYR A 251 -21.22 13.57 12.57
C TYR A 251 -21.97 14.86 12.92
N ALA A 252 -23.03 14.74 13.73
CA ALA A 252 -23.80 15.89 14.23
C ALA A 252 -22.91 16.92 14.95
N SER A 253 -21.90 16.46 15.69
CA SER A 253 -20.92 17.32 16.36
C SER A 253 -20.07 18.14 15.38
N ASP A 254 -19.89 17.66 14.14
CA ASP A 254 -19.09 18.31 13.11
C ASP A 254 -19.94 19.16 12.16
N ARG A 255 -21.21 19.47 12.48
CA ARG A 255 -22.12 20.29 11.63
C ARG A 255 -21.54 21.65 11.23
N ARG A 256 -20.69 22.21 12.09
CA ARG A 256 -20.03 23.51 11.90
C ARG A 256 -18.90 23.48 10.87
N ILE A 257 -18.58 22.31 10.31
CA ILE A 257 -17.49 22.14 9.34
C ILE A 257 -17.76 22.81 7.99
N SER A 258 -19.03 23.08 7.65
CA SER A 258 -19.42 23.81 6.44
C SER A 258 -19.80 25.27 6.69
N ASP A 259 -19.74 25.75 7.94
CA ASP A 259 -20.02 27.14 8.27
C ASP A 259 -18.80 27.99 7.92
N LEU A 260 -18.91 28.82 6.88
CA LEU A 260 -17.81 29.66 6.38
C LEU A 260 -17.50 30.86 7.29
N ASN A 261 -18.44 31.26 8.14
CA ASN A 261 -18.36 32.51 8.90
C ASN A 261 -17.97 32.32 10.37
N ASN A 262 -17.97 31.07 10.86
CA ASN A 262 -17.71 30.76 12.27
C ASN A 262 -16.85 29.49 12.42
N HIS A 263 -16.32 29.26 13.62
CA HIS A 263 -15.57 28.04 13.99
C HIS A 263 -14.35 27.76 13.10
N HIS A 264 -13.39 28.67 13.08
CA HIS A 264 -12.13 28.51 12.31
C HIS A 264 -11.31 27.30 12.81
N GLU A 265 -11.56 26.83 14.03
CA GLU A 265 -10.97 25.63 14.63
C GLU A 265 -11.61 24.32 14.14
N ILE A 266 -12.80 24.36 13.52
CA ILE A 266 -13.55 23.18 13.06
C ILE A 266 -13.63 23.20 11.53
N PHE A 267 -12.69 22.51 10.91
CA PHE A 267 -12.63 22.29 9.46
C PHE A 267 -12.20 20.85 9.13
N MET A 268 -12.19 20.47 7.86
CA MET A 268 -11.75 19.14 7.43
C MET A 268 -10.28 18.90 7.81
N PHE A 269 -9.96 17.70 8.30
CA PHE A 269 -8.62 17.32 8.76
C PHE A 269 -7.99 18.20 9.86
N HIS A 270 -8.73 19.08 10.54
CA HIS A 270 -8.18 19.97 11.58
C HIS A 270 -7.44 19.22 12.70
N ARG A 271 -7.74 17.93 12.92
CA ARG A 271 -7.06 17.10 13.93
C ARG A 271 -5.72 16.52 13.50
N CYS A 272 -5.39 16.53 12.21
CA CYS A 272 -4.18 15.89 11.67
C CYS A 272 -3.42 16.76 10.65
N CYS A 273 -3.79 18.03 10.48
CA CYS A 273 -3.25 18.89 9.42
C CYS A 273 -2.07 19.77 9.84
N LYS A 274 -1.30 19.44 10.88
CA LYS A 274 -0.26 20.37 11.38
C LYS A 274 0.94 20.54 10.45
N ALA A 275 1.31 19.49 9.73
CA ALA A 275 2.47 19.45 8.82
C ALA A 275 2.05 19.12 7.38
N LEU A 276 0.78 19.31 7.04
CA LEU A 276 0.21 18.83 5.78
C LEU A 276 0.71 19.71 4.63
N GLU A 277 1.25 19.07 3.60
CA GLU A 277 1.86 19.70 2.41
C GLU A 277 1.03 19.43 1.15
N ARG A 278 0.45 18.23 1.06
CA ARG A 278 -0.27 17.73 -0.13
C ARG A 278 -1.57 17.01 0.25
N VAL A 279 -2.67 17.37 -0.39
CA VAL A 279 -3.96 16.66 -0.21
C VAL A 279 -4.66 16.41 -1.53
N SER A 280 -5.09 15.18 -1.76
CA SER A 280 -5.93 14.78 -2.90
C SER A 280 -7.20 14.08 -2.42
N ILE A 281 -8.37 14.65 -2.72
CA ILE A 281 -9.67 14.15 -2.29
C ILE A 281 -10.74 14.37 -3.37
N ARG A 282 -10.48 13.90 -4.59
CA ARG A 282 -11.44 13.96 -5.69
C ARG A 282 -12.58 12.98 -5.52
N ASN A 283 -13.70 13.29 -6.17
CA ASN A 283 -14.91 12.49 -6.26
C ASN A 283 -15.37 11.98 -4.89
N MET A 284 -15.34 12.84 -3.88
CA MET A 284 -15.71 12.44 -2.53
C MET A 284 -17.19 12.12 -2.42
N ASN A 285 -17.48 11.01 -1.74
CA ASN A 285 -18.83 10.66 -1.36
C ASN A 285 -19.03 10.98 0.13
N TRP A 286 -20.10 11.71 0.43
CA TRP A 286 -20.37 12.24 1.76
C TRP A 286 -21.57 11.51 2.34
N SER A 287 -21.38 10.94 3.53
CA SER A 287 -22.46 10.41 4.35
C SER A 287 -22.68 11.35 5.51
N VAL A 288 -23.86 11.95 5.52
CA VAL A 288 -24.25 12.88 6.56
C VAL A 288 -25.19 12.14 7.49
N ASN A 289 -24.73 11.80 8.69
CA ASN A 289 -25.52 11.02 9.64
C ASN A 289 -26.38 11.96 10.50
N TYR A 290 -27.41 12.56 9.91
CA TYR A 290 -28.33 13.49 10.59
C TYR A 290 -29.72 12.92 10.87
N GLY A 291 -29.96 11.63 10.60
CA GLY A 291 -31.28 11.02 10.80
C GLY A 291 -32.37 11.56 9.86
N ASP A 292 -32.03 12.49 8.97
CA ASP A 292 -32.96 13.16 8.07
C ASP A 292 -32.59 12.83 6.62
N HIS A 293 -33.49 12.11 5.93
CA HIS A 293 -33.21 11.38 4.71
C HIS A 293 -33.43 12.20 3.42
N HIS A 294 -33.79 13.47 3.51
CA HIS A 294 -34.21 14.27 2.35
C HIS A 294 -33.40 15.56 2.16
N THR A 295 -32.08 15.48 2.25
CA THR A 295 -31.23 16.57 1.76
C THR A 295 -31.20 16.54 0.24
N ASP A 296 -31.77 17.59 -0.35
CA ASP A 296 -31.71 17.89 -1.78
C ASP A 296 -30.26 17.85 -2.32
N LEU A 297 -30.09 17.46 -3.58
CA LEU A 297 -28.77 17.31 -4.20
C LEU A 297 -27.99 18.62 -4.22
N ASP A 298 -28.67 19.75 -4.42
CA ASP A 298 -28.06 21.07 -4.45
C ASP A 298 -27.54 21.47 -3.07
N GLN A 299 -28.31 21.20 -2.00
CA GLN A 299 -27.84 21.41 -0.63
C GLN A 299 -26.60 20.58 -0.31
N ARG A 300 -26.53 19.33 -0.79
CA ARG A 300 -25.33 18.50 -0.63
C ARG A 300 -24.15 19.08 -1.38
N LEU A 301 -24.34 19.61 -2.59
CA LEU A 301 -23.27 20.22 -3.35
C LEU A 301 -22.74 21.49 -2.66
N ILE A 302 -23.64 22.38 -2.22
CA ILE A 302 -23.29 23.59 -1.45
C ILE A 302 -22.52 23.21 -0.19
N PHE A 303 -22.99 22.21 0.55
CA PHE A 303 -22.30 21.71 1.74
C PHE A 303 -20.87 21.27 1.40
N LYS A 304 -20.69 20.44 0.37
CA LYS A 304 -19.35 19.97 -0.05
C LYS A 304 -18.42 21.13 -0.39
N GLN A 305 -18.90 22.07 -1.20
CA GLN A 305 -18.09 23.24 -1.60
C GLN A 305 -17.67 24.06 -0.38
N ASN A 306 -18.59 24.32 0.56
CA ASN A 306 -18.28 25.07 1.77
C ASN A 306 -17.23 24.38 2.64
N VAL A 307 -17.30 23.05 2.80
CA VAL A 307 -16.27 22.30 3.55
C VAL A 307 -14.90 22.43 2.90
N LEU A 308 -14.83 22.35 1.56
CA LEU A 308 -13.57 22.46 0.83
C LEU A 308 -13.00 23.88 0.88
N ILE A 309 -13.83 24.91 0.69
CA ILE A 309 -13.44 26.32 0.87
C ILE A 309 -12.89 26.54 2.28
N LYS A 310 -13.61 26.08 3.30
CA LYS A 310 -13.19 26.24 4.69
C LYS A 310 -11.87 25.54 4.98
N PHE A 311 -11.66 24.35 4.42
CA PHE A 311 -10.39 23.64 4.52
C PHE A 311 -9.24 24.48 3.94
N VAL A 312 -9.36 24.97 2.71
CA VAL A 312 -8.29 25.76 2.07
C VAL A 312 -7.97 27.03 2.85
N ARG A 313 -9.00 27.74 3.33
CA ARG A 313 -8.82 28.96 4.14
C ARG A 313 -8.07 28.70 5.45
N ASN A 314 -8.31 27.58 6.11
CA ASN A 314 -7.76 27.25 7.44
C ASN A 314 -6.61 26.23 7.42
N ALA A 315 -6.25 25.72 6.25
CA ALA A 315 -5.14 24.78 6.08
C ALA A 315 -3.83 25.39 6.59
N PRO A 316 -2.88 24.57 7.10
CA PRO A 316 -1.57 25.05 7.52
C PRO A 316 -0.86 25.80 6.40
N SER A 317 0.07 26.68 6.74
CA SER A 317 0.90 27.39 5.75
C SER A 317 1.81 26.45 4.96
N SER A 318 2.10 25.26 5.49
CA SER A 318 2.85 24.20 4.79
C SER A 318 2.09 23.61 3.61
N LEU A 319 0.75 23.72 3.57
CA LEU A 319 -0.04 23.17 2.48
C LEU A 319 0.23 24.01 1.23
N HIS A 320 0.83 23.39 0.21
CA HIS A 320 1.16 24.06 -1.05
C HIS A 320 0.52 23.37 -2.25
N TRP A 321 -0.12 22.21 -2.07
CA TRP A 321 -0.77 21.45 -3.14
C TRP A 321 -2.10 20.86 -2.67
N PHE A 322 -3.20 21.18 -3.36
CA PHE A 322 -4.53 20.68 -3.04
C PHE A 322 -5.33 20.32 -4.29
N ARG A 323 -5.77 19.07 -4.36
CA ARG A 323 -6.61 18.54 -5.43
C ARG A 323 -7.96 18.06 -4.93
N SER A 324 -9.05 18.59 -5.50
CA SER A 324 -10.42 18.32 -5.03
C SER A 324 -11.47 18.54 -6.12
N ASP A 325 -12.75 18.50 -5.77
CA ASP A 325 -13.86 18.82 -6.67
C ASP A 325 -14.37 20.26 -6.47
N LEU A 326 -13.47 21.22 -6.18
CA LEU A 326 -13.84 22.64 -6.09
C LEU A 326 -14.35 23.14 -7.45
N THR A 327 -15.37 23.99 -7.45
CA THR A 327 -15.80 24.65 -8.70
C THR A 327 -14.73 25.63 -9.18
N PRO A 328 -14.64 25.90 -10.50
CA PRO A 328 -13.70 26.88 -11.04
C PRO A 328 -13.79 28.27 -10.39
N ASP A 329 -15.00 28.73 -10.07
CA ASP A 329 -15.23 30.01 -9.40
C ASP A 329 -14.65 30.00 -7.98
N ASN A 330 -14.88 28.93 -7.22
CA ASN A 330 -14.32 28.78 -5.87
C ASN A 330 -12.80 28.67 -5.90
N MET A 331 -12.23 27.97 -6.89
CA MET A 331 -10.77 27.94 -7.07
C MET A 331 -10.20 29.31 -7.40
N THR A 332 -10.88 30.08 -8.25
CA THR A 332 -10.45 31.44 -8.64
C THR A 332 -10.45 32.35 -7.42
N MET A 333 -11.52 32.33 -6.63
CA MET A 333 -11.60 33.06 -5.37
C MET A 333 -10.51 32.63 -4.37
N LEU A 334 -10.32 31.32 -4.16
CA LEU A 334 -9.32 30.81 -3.21
C LEU A 334 -7.87 31.07 -3.63
N ARG A 335 -7.58 31.16 -4.94
CA ARG A 335 -6.24 31.57 -5.42
C ARG A 335 -5.91 33.01 -5.03
N MET A 336 -6.91 33.89 -4.97
CA MET A 336 -6.71 35.25 -4.49
C MET A 336 -6.48 35.30 -2.97
N GLU A 337 -7.17 34.46 -2.20
CA GLU A 337 -7.04 34.41 -0.74
C GLU A 337 -5.79 33.65 -0.26
N ARG A 338 -5.38 32.61 -0.98
CA ARG A 338 -4.29 31.68 -0.62
C ARG A 338 -3.40 31.39 -1.84
N PRO A 339 -2.68 32.38 -2.39
CA PRO A 339 -1.90 32.23 -3.63
C PRO A 339 -0.74 31.23 -3.54
N GLY A 340 -0.29 30.87 -2.33
CA GLY A 340 0.74 29.85 -2.09
C GLY A 340 0.28 28.40 -2.27
N ILE A 341 -1.01 28.16 -2.57
CA ILE A 341 -1.56 26.82 -2.76
C ILE A 341 -1.87 26.57 -4.23
N GLU A 342 -1.25 25.55 -4.81
CA GLU A 342 -1.63 25.03 -6.11
C GLU A 342 -2.96 24.28 -6.00
N LEU A 343 -4.04 24.91 -6.49
CA LEU A 343 -5.38 24.32 -6.55
C LEU A 343 -5.61 23.61 -7.88
N LEU A 344 -5.96 22.32 -7.81
CA LEU A 344 -6.24 21.44 -8.95
C LEU A 344 -7.61 20.77 -8.83
N ASN A 345 -8.20 20.47 -9.99
CA ASN A 345 -9.36 19.58 -10.11
C ASN A 345 -8.93 18.15 -10.36
#